data_AF-L0KW26-F1
#
_entry.id   AF-L0KW26-F1
#
_cell.length_a   1.000
_cell.length_b   1.000
_cell.length_c   1.000
_cell.angle_alpha   90.00
_cell.angle_beta   90.00
_cell.angle_gamma   90.00
#
_symmetry.space_group_name_H-M   'P 1'
#
loop_
_entity.id
_entity.type
_entity.pdbx_description
1 polymer ?
#
loop_
_entity_poly.entity_id
_entity_poly.type
_entity_poly.pdbx_seq_one_letter_code
_entity_poly.pdbx_strand_id
1 'polypeptide(L)'
;MMETCVICGGEQDSRHFKDYNICTTCADIMEDVMGEYFIQTIWKREPKAHKAYLQYLDHTIRYISDYKKLTDKSESHIRHVASRVQGALESNAAPLKQKYFTHMQMVLKWLETTPHFYHYYFKDYYVCPNCGSSIFEKYVRTDVGHWMIVSCSECDTLIKKYYSPQL
;
A
#
# COMPACT_ATOMS: atom_id res chain seq x y z
N MET A 1 10.84 29.69 -7.22
CA MET A 1 9.80 28.83 -7.82
C MET A 1 9.11 28.12 -6.69
N MET A 2 7.78 28.19 -6.62
CA MET A 2 7.02 27.27 -5.76
C MET A 2 7.20 25.87 -6.32
N GLU A 3 7.56 24.94 -5.46
CA GLU A 3 7.60 23.54 -5.85
C GLU A 3 6.17 23.04 -6.08
N THR A 4 6.03 22.09 -6.99
CA THR A 4 4.75 21.47 -7.33
C THR A 4 4.76 19.99 -6.98
N CYS A 5 3.57 19.46 -6.70
CA CYS A 5 3.39 18.04 -6.46
C CYS A 5 3.71 17.23 -7.72
N VAL A 6 4.54 16.20 -7.60
CA VAL A 6 4.92 15.35 -8.75
C VAL A 6 3.76 14.54 -9.33
N ILE A 7 2.67 14.38 -8.58
CA ILE A 7 1.50 13.58 -8.99
C ILE A 7 0.45 14.44 -9.68
N CYS A 8 0.01 15.54 -9.04
CA CYS A 8 -1.09 16.36 -9.54
C CYS A 8 -0.65 17.69 -10.20
N GLY A 9 0.62 18.07 -10.09
CA GLY A 9 1.14 19.35 -10.58
C GLY A 9 0.64 20.59 -9.82
N GLY A 10 -0.17 20.39 -8.78
CA GLY A 10 -0.69 21.46 -7.92
C GLY A 10 0.37 22.07 -7.00
N GLU A 11 -0.01 23.17 -6.33
CA GLU A 11 0.85 23.83 -5.36
C GLU A 11 1.19 22.89 -4.21
N GLN A 12 2.47 22.93 -3.81
CA GLN A 12 2.94 22.11 -2.70
C GLN A 12 2.54 22.74 -1.36
N ASP A 13 1.69 22.04 -0.62
CA ASP A 13 1.27 22.41 0.74
C ASP A 13 2.18 21.78 1.81
N SER A 14 2.72 20.59 1.52
CA SER A 14 3.66 19.86 2.37
C SER A 14 4.44 18.85 1.54
N ARG A 15 5.58 18.37 2.06
CA ARG A 15 6.41 17.34 1.40
C ARG A 15 6.25 15.99 2.08
N HIS A 16 5.29 15.20 1.60
CA HIS A 16 5.17 13.79 1.98
C HIS A 16 6.09 12.94 1.11
N PHE A 17 6.52 11.80 1.67
CA PHE A 17 7.46 10.86 1.04
C PHE A 17 8.73 11.58 0.60
N LYS A 18 9.71 11.68 1.52
CA LYS A 18 10.92 12.53 1.46
C LYS A 18 11.59 12.67 0.08
N ASP A 19 11.54 11.61 -0.74
CA ASP A 19 12.23 11.54 -2.03
C ASP A 19 11.34 11.88 -3.24
N TYR A 20 10.03 12.12 -3.05
CA TYR A 20 9.05 12.23 -4.14
C TYR A 20 8.25 13.54 -4.17
N ASN A 21 8.42 14.45 -3.20
CA ASN A 21 7.75 15.76 -3.20
C ASN A 21 6.24 15.68 -3.51
N ILE A 22 5.49 14.94 -2.68
CA ILE A 22 4.05 14.68 -2.86
C ILE A 22 3.24 15.55 -1.89
N CYS A 23 2.20 16.25 -2.38
CA CYS A 23 1.30 17.08 -1.57
C CYS A 23 0.38 16.25 -0.67
N THR A 24 -0.26 16.86 0.33
CA THR A 24 -1.12 16.16 1.31
C THR A 24 -2.24 15.36 0.66
N THR A 25 -2.96 15.95 -0.30
CA THR A 25 -4.09 15.29 -0.94
C THR A 25 -3.66 14.03 -1.70
N CYS A 26 -2.55 14.11 -2.43
CA CYS A 26 -2.01 12.96 -3.14
C CYS A 26 -1.41 11.93 -2.18
N ALA A 27 -0.87 12.36 -1.04
CA ALA A 27 -0.34 11.47 -0.02
C ALA A 27 -1.44 10.66 0.69
N ASP A 28 -2.55 11.30 1.06
CA ASP A 28 -3.69 10.61 1.69
C ASP A 28 -4.27 9.53 0.75
N ILE A 29 -4.45 9.88 -0.52
CA ILE A 29 -4.93 8.94 -1.54
C ILE A 29 -3.89 7.84 -1.84
N MET A 30 -2.60 8.18 -1.77
CA MET A 30 -1.53 7.19 -1.89
C MET A 30 -1.60 6.17 -0.76
N GLU A 31 -1.81 6.60 0.48
CA GLU A 31 -1.97 5.71 1.64
C GLU A 31 -3.20 4.81 1.48
N ASP A 32 -4.32 5.32 0.96
CA ASP A 32 -5.52 4.51 0.65
C ASP A 32 -5.21 3.41 -0.37
N VAL A 33 -4.61 3.78 -1.51
CA VAL A 33 -4.30 2.84 -2.61
C VAL A 33 -3.29 1.80 -2.16
N MET A 34 -2.21 2.23 -1.51
CA MET A 34 -1.15 1.34 -1.06
C MET A 34 -1.59 0.47 0.12
N GLY A 35 -2.51 0.97 0.96
CA GLY A 35 -3.16 0.18 1.99
C GLY A 35 -4.01 -0.94 1.42
N GLU A 36 -4.87 -0.65 0.43
CA GLU A 36 -5.65 -1.66 -0.27
C GLU A 36 -4.73 -2.74 -0.89
N TYR A 37 -3.65 -2.31 -1.55
CA TYR A 37 -2.67 -3.22 -2.15
C TYR A 37 -2.01 -4.15 -1.11
N PHE A 38 -1.57 -3.57 0.00
CA PHE A 38 -0.93 -4.30 1.08
C PHE A 38 -1.84 -5.40 1.64
N ILE A 39 -3.09 -5.03 1.95
CA ILE A 39 -4.10 -5.95 2.48
C ILE A 39 -4.37 -7.09 1.50
N GLN A 40 -4.58 -6.78 0.21
CA GLN A 40 -4.79 -7.80 -0.81
C GLN A 40 -3.60 -8.76 -0.96
N THR A 41 -2.38 -8.25 -0.72
CA THR A 41 -1.14 -9.03 -0.85
C THR A 41 -0.95 -9.99 0.33
N ILE A 42 -1.23 -9.54 1.56
CA ILE A 42 -1.14 -10.38 2.77
C ILE A 42 -2.34 -11.34 2.92
N TRP A 43 -3.51 -11.04 2.33
CA TRP A 43 -4.73 -11.83 2.48
C TRP A 43 -4.83 -13.03 1.51
N LYS A 44 -4.24 -12.97 0.31
CA LYS A 44 -4.30 -14.07 -0.69
C LYS A 44 -3.37 -15.27 -0.40
N ARG A 45 -2.83 -15.41 0.81
CA ARG A 45 -1.93 -16.50 1.20
C ARG A 45 -2.36 -17.11 2.53
N GLU A 46 -3.39 -17.95 2.52
CA GLU A 46 -3.55 -18.95 3.59
C GLU A 46 -2.37 -19.93 3.55
N PRO A 47 -1.69 -20.20 4.68
CA PRO A 47 -0.54 -21.09 4.69
C PRO A 47 -1.00 -22.55 4.74
N LYS A 48 -1.07 -23.21 3.58
CA LYS A 48 -1.05 -24.68 3.51
C LYS A 48 0.27 -25.13 2.88
N ALA A 49 1.09 -25.76 3.72
CA ALA A 49 2.34 -26.46 3.41
C ALA A 49 3.55 -25.61 3.01
N HIS A 50 4.34 -25.14 3.98
CA HIS A 50 5.73 -24.68 3.74
C HIS A 50 6.71 -24.99 4.87
N LYS A 51 6.32 -25.79 5.88
CA LYS A 51 7.17 -26.15 7.02
C LYS A 51 8.42 -26.95 6.62
N ALA A 52 8.42 -27.59 5.44
CA ALA A 52 9.50 -28.42 4.93
C ALA A 52 10.46 -27.72 3.95
N TYR A 53 10.10 -26.55 3.38
CA TYR A 53 10.97 -25.78 2.49
C TYR A 53 11.63 -24.59 3.20
N LEU A 54 11.06 -24.16 4.33
CA LEU A 54 11.57 -23.05 5.15
C LEU A 54 12.93 -23.35 5.83
N GLN A 55 13.30 -24.62 6.05
CA GLN A 55 14.64 -24.97 6.56
C GLN A 55 15.75 -24.90 5.49
N TYR A 56 15.40 -24.84 4.20
CA TYR A 56 16.38 -24.87 3.09
C TYR A 56 16.80 -23.47 2.61
N LEU A 57 15.98 -22.43 2.85
CA LEU A 57 16.28 -21.04 2.46
C LEU A 57 16.72 -20.15 3.63
N ASP A 58 16.89 -20.74 4.82
CA ASP A 58 16.86 -20.10 6.14
C ASP A 58 17.97 -19.07 6.43
N HIS A 59 18.87 -18.74 5.49
CA HIS A 59 19.96 -17.80 5.80
C HIS A 59 20.22 -16.65 4.85
N THR A 60 19.53 -16.48 3.71
CA THR A 60 19.84 -15.30 2.85
C THR A 60 18.79 -14.84 1.83
N ILE A 61 17.68 -15.57 1.62
CA ILE A 61 16.79 -15.33 0.45
C ILE A 61 15.39 -14.77 0.84
N ARG A 62 15.06 -14.75 2.13
CA ARG A 62 13.69 -14.45 2.61
C ARG A 62 13.22 -13.03 2.26
N TYR A 63 14.09 -12.04 2.42
CA TYR A 63 13.86 -10.64 2.06
C TYR A 63 13.51 -10.45 0.58
N ILE A 64 14.25 -11.11 -0.32
CA ILE A 64 14.00 -11.07 -1.77
C ILE A 64 12.66 -11.72 -2.11
N SER A 65 12.31 -12.81 -1.43
CA SER A 65 11.06 -13.53 -1.70
C SER A 65 9.83 -12.73 -1.28
N ASP A 66 9.82 -12.13 -0.09
CA ASP A 66 8.69 -11.35 0.42
C ASP A 66 8.52 -10.04 -0.35
N TYR A 67 9.63 -9.42 -0.69
CA TYR A 67 9.68 -8.26 -1.58
C TYR A 67 9.13 -8.56 -2.99
N LYS A 68 9.48 -9.72 -3.56
CA LYS A 68 8.92 -10.15 -4.86
C LYS A 68 7.41 -10.34 -4.81
N LYS A 69 6.86 -10.82 -3.67
CA LYS A 69 5.39 -10.93 -3.48
C LYS A 69 4.69 -9.57 -3.54
N LEU A 70 5.35 -8.50 -3.08
CA LEU A 70 4.86 -7.12 -3.09
C LEU A 70 4.95 -6.45 -4.47
N THR A 71 5.58 -7.07 -5.47
CA THR A 71 5.71 -6.46 -6.80
C THR A 71 5.11 -7.27 -7.92
N ASP A 72 5.04 -8.60 -7.78
CA ASP A 72 4.53 -9.52 -8.79
C ASP A 72 3.08 -9.23 -9.24
N LYS A 73 2.32 -8.42 -8.48
CA LYS A 73 0.91 -8.07 -8.78
C LYS A 73 0.62 -6.59 -8.92
N SER A 74 1.64 -5.73 -8.85
CA SER A 74 1.48 -4.27 -8.89
C SER A 74 0.68 -3.81 -10.13
N GLU A 75 1.10 -4.22 -11.33
CA GLU A 75 0.42 -3.88 -12.60
C GLU A 75 -1.05 -4.36 -12.67
N SER A 76 -1.33 -5.54 -12.12
CA SER A 76 -2.70 -6.08 -12.11
C SER A 76 -3.58 -5.34 -11.11
N HIS A 77 -3.04 -4.93 -9.97
CA HIS A 77 -3.77 -4.15 -8.98
C HIS A 77 -4.08 -2.75 -9.52
N ILE A 78 -3.09 -2.07 -10.13
CA ILE A 78 -3.31 -0.73 -10.70
C ILE A 78 -4.43 -0.76 -11.74
N ARG A 79 -4.42 -1.72 -12.67
CA ARG A 79 -5.49 -1.91 -13.65
C ARG A 79 -6.87 -2.12 -13.02
N HIS A 80 -6.94 -2.89 -11.94
CA HIS A 80 -8.20 -3.16 -11.24
C HIS A 80 -8.75 -1.90 -10.57
N VAL A 81 -7.91 -1.14 -9.86
CA VAL A 81 -8.34 0.10 -9.21
C VAL A 81 -8.71 1.16 -10.26
N ALA A 82 -7.92 1.28 -11.34
CA ALA A 82 -8.22 2.20 -12.44
C ALA A 82 -9.60 1.92 -13.07
N SER A 83 -9.97 0.65 -13.25
CA SER A 83 -11.30 0.26 -13.74
C SER A 83 -12.43 0.67 -12.79
N ARG A 84 -12.24 0.50 -11.47
CA ARG A 84 -13.22 0.95 -10.45
C ARG A 84 -13.37 2.47 -10.43
N VAL A 85 -12.26 3.20 -10.52
CA VAL A 85 -12.24 4.68 -10.55
C VAL A 85 -12.95 5.20 -11.78
N GLN A 86 -12.68 4.62 -12.95
CA GLN A 86 -13.34 5.00 -14.20
C GLN A 86 -14.86 4.80 -14.12
N GLY A 87 -15.32 3.64 -13.62
CA GLY A 87 -16.74 3.38 -13.41
C GLY A 87 -17.39 4.34 -12.40
N ALA A 88 -16.66 4.76 -11.37
CA ALA A 88 -17.15 5.73 -10.39
C ALA A 88 -17.23 7.16 -10.95
N LEU A 89 -16.31 7.56 -11.85
CA LEU A 89 -16.34 8.86 -12.55
C LEU A 89 -17.47 8.94 -13.60
N GLU A 90 -17.84 7.82 -14.20
CA GLU A 90 -18.94 7.71 -15.17
C GLU A 90 -20.32 7.71 -14.50
N SER A 91 -20.40 7.30 -13.23
CA SER A 91 -21.58 7.53 -12.41
C SER A 91 -21.60 8.98 -11.94
N ASN A 92 -22.72 9.72 -12.10
CA ASN A 92 -22.88 11.13 -11.66
C ASN A 92 -22.73 11.29 -10.13
N ALA A 93 -21.52 11.12 -9.61
CA ALA A 93 -21.19 11.19 -8.20
C ALA A 93 -21.13 12.67 -7.75
N ALA A 94 -21.43 12.91 -6.47
CA ALA A 94 -21.34 14.24 -5.87
C ALA A 94 -19.95 14.88 -6.12
N PRO A 95 -19.85 16.23 -6.26
CA PRO A 95 -18.61 16.91 -6.66
C PRO A 95 -17.36 16.55 -5.81
N LEU A 96 -17.54 16.31 -4.51
CA LEU A 96 -16.46 15.89 -3.61
C LEU A 96 -15.95 14.47 -3.93
N LYS A 97 -16.85 13.54 -4.28
CA LYS A 97 -16.48 12.18 -4.72
C LYS A 97 -15.75 12.24 -6.06
N GLN A 98 -16.21 13.09 -6.97
CA GLN A 98 -15.55 13.30 -8.25
C GLN A 98 -14.11 13.79 -8.08
N LYS A 99 -13.89 14.82 -7.24
CA LYS A 99 -12.54 15.33 -6.93
C LYS A 99 -11.62 14.24 -6.35
N TYR A 100 -12.14 13.41 -5.42
CA TYR A 100 -11.41 12.27 -4.85
C TYR A 100 -11.01 11.26 -5.92
N PHE A 101 -11.96 10.81 -6.75
CA PHE A 101 -11.68 9.83 -7.82
C PHE A 101 -10.73 10.37 -8.89
N THR A 102 -10.82 11.66 -9.22
CA THR A 102 -9.86 12.31 -10.13
C THR A 102 -8.44 12.26 -9.56
N HIS A 103 -8.25 12.59 -8.28
CA HIS A 103 -6.92 12.52 -7.67
C HIS A 103 -6.44 11.07 -7.54
N MET A 104 -7.33 10.12 -7.26
CA MET A 104 -7.01 8.69 -7.27
C MET A 104 -6.53 8.22 -8.65
N GLN A 105 -7.18 8.66 -9.73
CA GLN A 105 -6.72 8.37 -11.08
C GLN A 105 -5.31 8.93 -11.36
N MET A 106 -5.02 10.14 -10.90
CA MET A 106 -3.68 10.74 -11.03
C MET A 106 -2.61 9.96 -10.25
N VAL A 107 -2.92 9.55 -9.01
CA VAL A 107 -2.05 8.72 -8.18
C VAL A 107 -1.77 7.37 -8.86
N LEU A 108 -2.82 6.70 -9.38
CA LEU A 108 -2.68 5.42 -10.08
C LEU A 108 -1.80 5.55 -11.32
N LYS A 109 -2.05 6.56 -12.16
CA LYS A 109 -1.23 6.82 -13.36
C LYS A 109 0.24 7.09 -13.01
N TRP A 110 0.49 7.79 -11.92
CA TRP A 110 1.85 8.04 -11.44
C TRP A 110 2.53 6.76 -10.93
N LEU A 111 1.78 5.88 -10.25
CA LEU A 111 2.28 4.56 -9.82
C LEU A 111 2.61 3.66 -11.01
N GLU A 112 1.86 3.71 -12.12
CA GLU A 112 2.18 2.97 -13.36
C GLU A 112 3.55 3.36 -13.93
N THR A 113 3.88 4.64 -13.88
CA THR A 113 5.15 5.16 -14.39
C THR A 113 6.27 5.14 -13.35
N THR A 114 5.94 4.88 -12.08
CA THR A 114 6.88 4.88 -10.95
C THR A 114 6.79 3.58 -10.13
N PRO A 115 6.98 2.39 -10.73
CA PRO A 115 6.80 1.10 -10.05
C PRO A 115 7.76 0.89 -8.86
N HIS A 116 8.92 1.56 -8.87
CA HIS A 116 9.90 1.54 -7.77
C HIS A 116 9.35 2.18 -6.48
N PHE A 117 8.29 2.99 -6.57
CA PHE A 117 7.66 3.58 -5.39
C PHE A 117 7.06 2.52 -4.47
N TYR A 118 6.59 1.39 -5.00
CA TYR A 118 6.13 0.27 -4.18
C TYR A 118 7.22 -0.22 -3.22
N HIS A 119 8.46 -0.29 -3.72
CA HIS A 119 9.61 -0.64 -2.89
C HIS A 119 9.92 0.43 -1.85
N TYR A 120 9.95 1.70 -2.28
CA TYR A 120 10.16 2.82 -1.36
C TYR A 120 9.13 2.84 -0.23
N TYR A 121 7.86 2.60 -0.57
CA TYR A 121 6.74 2.63 0.36
C TYR A 121 6.77 1.44 1.32
N PHE A 122 7.04 0.23 0.84
CA PHE A 122 6.97 -0.98 1.68
C PHE A 122 8.26 -1.35 2.41
N LYS A 123 9.39 -0.68 2.13
CA LYS A 123 10.71 -1.01 2.70
C LYS A 123 10.73 -1.10 4.24
N ASP A 124 9.85 -0.36 4.92
CA ASP A 124 9.80 -0.32 6.38
C ASP A 124 8.69 -1.19 6.97
N TYR A 125 7.86 -1.82 6.12
CA TYR A 125 6.65 -2.52 6.55
C TYR A 125 6.68 -4.03 6.28
N TYR A 126 7.64 -4.56 5.51
CA TYR A 126 7.65 -6.00 5.15
C TYR A 126 8.22 -6.92 6.26
N VAL A 127 8.77 -6.33 7.33
CA VAL A 127 9.20 -7.04 8.56
C VAL A 127 8.75 -6.25 9.78
N CYS A 128 8.50 -6.96 10.88
CA CYS A 128 8.27 -6.32 12.17
C CYS A 128 9.54 -5.55 12.59
N PRO A 129 9.43 -4.25 12.90
CA PRO A 129 10.60 -3.45 13.30
C PRO A 129 11.19 -3.89 14.64
N ASN A 130 10.42 -4.58 15.48
CA ASN A 130 10.85 -5.01 16.80
C ASN A 130 11.53 -6.39 16.80
N CYS A 131 10.93 -7.40 16.14
CA CYS A 131 11.44 -8.78 16.18
C CYS A 131 11.88 -9.34 14.83
N GLY A 132 11.82 -8.56 13.75
CA GLY A 132 12.23 -8.98 12.40
C GLY A 132 11.31 -10.03 11.75
N SER A 133 10.19 -10.38 12.39
CA SER A 133 9.25 -11.37 11.85
C SER A 133 8.61 -10.88 10.56
N SER A 134 8.45 -11.77 9.58
CA SER A 134 7.80 -11.46 8.30
C SER A 134 6.31 -11.20 8.50
N ILE A 135 5.84 -10.09 7.96
CA ILE A 135 4.43 -9.70 7.98
C ILE A 135 3.56 -10.55 7.04
N PHE A 136 4.15 -11.46 6.26
CA PHE A 136 3.41 -12.40 5.41
C PHE A 136 3.05 -13.69 6.13
N GLU A 137 3.65 -13.92 7.29
CA GLU A 137 3.50 -15.15 8.05
C GLU A 137 3.01 -14.88 9.48
N LYS A 138 3.45 -13.75 10.08
CA LYS A 138 3.37 -13.49 11.52
C LYS A 138 2.74 -12.13 11.83
N TYR A 139 1.54 -11.91 11.34
CA TYR A 139 0.76 -10.70 11.59
C TYR A 139 -0.66 -11.03 12.07
N VAL A 140 -1.23 -10.11 12.84
CA VAL A 140 -2.63 -10.07 13.24
C VAL A 140 -3.24 -8.82 12.66
N ARG A 141 -4.46 -8.94 12.12
CA ARG A 141 -5.29 -7.82 11.74
C ARG A 141 -6.40 -7.65 12.76
N THR A 142 -6.62 -6.41 13.19
CA THR A 142 -7.75 -6.05 14.06
C THR A 142 -8.42 -4.81 13.50
N ASP A 143 -9.74 -4.88 13.30
CA ASP A 143 -10.53 -3.73 12.88
C ASP A 143 -11.06 -3.00 14.14
N VAL A 144 -10.77 -1.70 14.26
CA VAL A 144 -11.18 -0.84 15.38
C VAL A 144 -11.83 0.42 14.82
N GLY A 145 -13.16 0.44 14.81
CA GLY A 145 -13.94 1.51 14.18
C GLY A 145 -13.66 1.60 12.68
N HIS A 146 -13.26 2.79 12.20
CA HIS A 146 -12.85 3.02 10.80
C HIS A 146 -11.37 2.72 10.54
N TRP A 147 -10.71 1.99 11.43
CA TRP A 147 -9.29 1.72 11.32
C TRP A 147 -9.02 0.22 11.24
N MET A 148 -8.17 -0.16 10.31
CA MET A 148 -7.57 -1.47 10.26
C MET A 148 -6.17 -1.39 10.87
N ILE A 149 -5.91 -2.21 11.88
CA ILE A 149 -4.65 -2.28 12.59
C ILE A 149 -3.96 -3.58 12.20
N VAL A 150 -2.71 -3.48 11.73
CA VAL A 150 -1.84 -4.62 11.45
C VAL A 150 -0.72 -4.63 12.48
N SER A 151 -0.67 -5.69 13.29
CA SER A 151 0.32 -5.87 14.36
C SER A 151 1.08 -7.19 14.17
N CYS A 152 2.27 -7.29 14.72
CA CYS A 152 3.05 -8.52 14.70
C CYS A 152 2.44 -9.55 15.65
N SER A 153 2.23 -10.79 15.19
CA SER A 153 1.63 -11.85 16.02
C SER A 153 2.59 -12.43 17.07
N GLU A 154 3.89 -12.12 16.99
CA GLU A 154 4.92 -12.66 17.89
C GLU A 154 5.26 -11.72 19.03
N CYS A 155 5.06 -10.40 18.86
CA CYS A 155 5.45 -9.40 19.85
C CYS A 155 4.49 -8.21 19.95
N ASP A 156 3.30 -8.32 19.35
CA ASP A 156 2.20 -7.34 19.36
C ASP A 156 2.55 -5.94 18.86
N THR A 157 3.75 -5.75 18.32
CA THR A 157 4.22 -4.47 17.80
C THR A 157 3.32 -4.03 16.65
N LEU A 158 2.78 -2.81 16.74
CA LEU A 158 2.05 -2.17 15.66
C LEU A 158 2.97 -2.00 14.44
N ILE A 159 2.60 -2.63 13.33
CA ILE A 159 3.33 -2.51 12.06
C ILE A 159 2.77 -1.35 11.25
N LYS A 160 1.45 -1.33 11.04
CA LYS A 160 0.78 -0.25 10.30
C LYS A 160 -0.69 -0.13 10.69
N LYS A 161 -1.23 1.08 10.55
CA LYS A 161 -2.64 1.40 10.74
C LYS A 161 -3.16 2.06 9.46
N TYR A 162 -4.29 1.57 8.96
CA TYR A 162 -4.93 2.06 7.74
C TYR A 162 -6.31 2.61 8.06
N TYR A 163 -6.64 3.76 7.49
CA TYR A 163 -8.03 4.20 7.49
C TYR A 163 -8.80 3.30 6.53
N SER A 164 -9.80 2.61 7.04
CA SER A 164 -10.67 1.70 6.30
C SER A 164 -12.09 1.97 6.79
N PRO A 165 -12.74 3.03 6.28
CA PRO A 165 -14.12 3.28 6.60
C PRO A 165 -14.93 2.06 6.14
N GLN A 166 -15.59 1.38 7.08
CA GLN A 166 -16.54 0.33 6.72
C GLN A 166 -17.62 0.99 5.83
N LEU A 167 -17.79 0.45 4.63
CA LEU A 167 -18.83 0.87 3.68
C LEU A 167 -20.22 0.59 4.25
#